data_AF-A0A8T4NM90-F1
#
_entry.id   AF-A0A8T4NM90-F1
#
_cell.length_a   1.000
_cell.length_b   1.000
_cell.length_c   1.000
_cell.angle_alpha   90.00
_cell.angle_beta   90.00
_cell.angle_gamma   90.00
#
_symmetry.space_group_name_H-M   'P 1'
#
loop_
_entity.id
_entity.type
_entity.pdbx_description
1 polymer ?
#
loop_
_entity_poly.entity_id
_entity_poly.type
_entity_poly.pdbx_seq_one_letter_code
_entity_poly.pdbx_strand_id
1 'polypeptide(L)'
;MTDIFDTKIMCKNCNIEMRKAIAHRNGLELRAVECPKCRDKIIHPADLNGMEKFKDLKGKNFEVKLRMVGNSHAISIPKEIFDFINERHRDMKRDMDEMVRLCFEDFGRLSVIFDDFTDNFDEKEDDNAEYNNLNGFRIRKIRKNNNRNGDEK
;
A
#
# COMPACT_ATOMS: atom_id res chain seq x y z
N MET A 1 -18.36 -3.74 -14.67
CA MET A 1 -19.09 -2.50 -14.33
C MET A 1 -18.30 -1.37 -14.96
N THR A 2 -18.91 -0.54 -15.78
CA THR A 2 -18.25 0.57 -16.50
C THR A 2 -17.89 1.69 -15.53
N ASP A 3 -16.64 2.17 -15.57
CA ASP A 3 -16.17 3.28 -14.75
C ASP A 3 -16.54 4.62 -15.40
N ILE A 4 -16.77 5.66 -14.58
CA ILE A 4 -17.06 7.01 -15.08
C ILE A 4 -15.89 7.56 -15.90
N PHE A 5 -14.66 7.11 -15.61
CA PHE A 5 -13.44 7.46 -16.32
C PHE A 5 -13.15 6.63 -17.58
N ASP A 6 -14.01 5.67 -17.93
CA ASP A 6 -13.96 4.98 -19.22
C ASP A 6 -14.60 5.82 -20.34
N THR A 7 -15.42 6.80 -19.96
CA THR A 7 -16.05 7.75 -20.89
C THR A 7 -15.20 9.01 -21.08
N LYS A 8 -15.39 9.69 -22.21
CA LYS A 8 -14.70 10.97 -22.48
C LYS A 8 -15.28 12.07 -21.59
N ILE A 9 -14.45 12.60 -20.69
CA ILE A 9 -14.84 13.68 -19.77
C ILE A 9 -14.36 15.02 -20.32
N MET A 10 -15.29 15.97 -20.43
CA MET A 10 -15.02 17.34 -20.86
C MET A 10 -14.89 18.26 -19.65
N CYS A 11 -13.87 19.12 -19.67
CA CYS A 11 -13.70 20.14 -18.64
C CYS A 11 -14.81 21.20 -18.73
N LYS A 12 -15.46 21.53 -17.60
CA LYS A 12 -16.53 22.54 -17.53
C LYS A 12 -16.07 23.95 -17.94
N ASN A 13 -14.82 24.30 -17.63
CA ASN A 13 -14.30 25.66 -17.84
C ASN A 13 -13.70 25.85 -19.24
N CYS A 14 -13.04 24.83 -19.77
CA CYS A 14 -12.30 24.93 -21.02
C CYS A 14 -12.97 24.21 -22.19
N ASN A 15 -13.94 23.34 -21.92
CA ASN A 15 -14.57 22.44 -22.89
C ASN A 15 -13.56 21.62 -23.71
N ILE A 16 -12.47 21.19 -23.06
CA ILE A 16 -11.42 20.33 -23.64
C ILE A 16 -11.48 18.98 -22.92
N GLU A 17 -11.15 17.91 -23.64
CA GLU A 17 -11.06 16.55 -23.11
C GLU A 17 -9.99 16.47 -21.99
N MET A 18 -10.40 15.94 -20.84
CA MET A 18 -9.53 15.74 -19.69
C MET A 18 -8.70 14.47 -19.86
N ARG A 19 -7.49 14.46 -19.30
CA ARG A 19 -6.57 13.31 -19.37
C ARG A 19 -6.55 12.56 -18.06
N LYS A 20 -6.41 11.23 -18.12
CA LYS A 20 -6.23 10.39 -16.92
C LYS A 20 -4.95 10.82 -16.21
N ALA A 21 -5.04 10.99 -14.89
CA ALA A 21 -3.96 11.40 -14.02
C ALA A 21 -4.06 10.64 -12.69
N ILE A 22 -2.94 10.54 -11.98
CA ILE A 22 -2.89 9.98 -10.63
C ILE A 22 -2.72 11.15 -9.67
N ALA A 23 -3.59 11.23 -8.66
CA ALA A 23 -3.51 12.23 -7.61
C ALA A 23 -2.99 11.56 -6.33
N HIS A 24 -1.84 12.02 -5.84
CA HIS A 24 -1.31 11.59 -4.55
C HIS A 24 -1.93 12.44 -3.44
N ARG A 25 -2.63 11.81 -2.49
CA ARG A 25 -3.13 12.46 -1.27
C ARG A 25 -2.94 11.54 -0.07
N ASN A 26 -2.26 12.02 0.98
CA ASN A 26 -2.03 11.28 2.23
C ASN A 26 -1.35 9.91 2.05
N GLY A 27 -0.42 9.82 1.10
CA GLY A 27 0.26 8.55 0.76
C GLY A 27 -0.63 7.55 -0.01
N LEU A 28 -1.82 7.97 -0.46
CA LEU A 28 -2.70 7.16 -1.31
C LEU A 28 -2.68 7.68 -2.74
N GLU A 29 -2.60 6.74 -3.68
CA GLU A 29 -2.82 6.99 -5.10
C GLU A 29 -4.31 6.94 -5.43
N LEU A 30 -4.85 8.06 -5.89
CA LEU A 30 -6.25 8.21 -6.26
C LEU A 30 -6.35 8.40 -7.77
N ARG A 31 -7.33 7.74 -8.39
CA ARG A 31 -7.61 7.92 -9.82
C ARG A 31 -8.23 9.29 -10.01
N ALA A 32 -7.70 10.04 -10.97
CA ALA A 32 -8.19 11.37 -11.29
C ALA A 32 -8.18 11.62 -12.81
N VAL A 33 -8.88 12.67 -13.21
CA VAL A 33 -8.72 13.27 -14.53
C VAL A 33 -8.33 14.73 -14.37
N GLU A 34 -7.40 15.20 -15.19
CA GLU A 34 -6.87 16.56 -15.16
C GLU A 34 -7.09 17.26 -16.51
N CYS A 35 -7.50 18.53 -16.46
CA CYS A 35 -7.59 19.34 -17.66
C CYS A 35 -6.21 19.91 -18.03
N PRO A 36 -5.74 19.75 -19.29
CA PRO A 36 -4.43 20.25 -19.70
C PRO A 36 -4.33 21.78 -19.74
N LYS A 37 -5.46 22.50 -19.80
CA LYS A 37 -5.49 23.96 -19.95
C LYS A 37 -5.66 24.71 -18.62
N CYS A 38 -6.65 24.35 -17.81
CA CYS A 38 -6.89 25.02 -16.52
C CYS A 38 -6.35 24.26 -15.30
N ARG A 39 -5.83 23.04 -15.48
CA ARG A 39 -5.33 22.17 -14.40
C ARG A 39 -6.38 21.78 -13.35
N ASP A 40 -7.67 21.92 -13.67
CA ASP A 40 -8.76 21.40 -12.85
C ASP A 40 -8.65 19.87 -12.76
N LYS A 41 -8.74 19.34 -11.53
CA LYS A 41 -8.64 17.91 -11.23
C LYS A 41 -9.96 17.39 -10.68
N ILE A 42 -10.43 16.29 -11.24
CA ILE A 42 -11.62 15.57 -10.74
C ILE A 42 -11.15 14.20 -10.26
N ILE A 43 -11.36 13.92 -8.98
CA ILE A 43 -11.01 12.65 -8.35
C ILE A 43 -12.20 11.70 -8.44
N HIS A 44 -11.95 10.40 -8.62
CA HIS A 44 -13.01 9.40 -8.65
C HIS A 44 -13.79 9.39 -7.32
N PRO A 45 -15.14 9.44 -7.34
CA PRO A 45 -15.94 9.51 -6.12
C PRO A 45 -15.78 8.29 -5.20
N ALA A 46 -15.60 7.08 -5.77
CA ALA A 46 -15.35 5.89 -4.95
C ALA A 46 -14.01 5.95 -4.22
N ASP A 47 -12.98 6.55 -4.83
CA ASP A 47 -11.65 6.65 -4.24
C ASP A 47 -11.64 7.72 -3.13
N LEU A 48 -12.42 8.80 -3.29
CA LEU A 48 -12.67 9.78 -2.23
C LEU A 48 -13.34 9.14 -1.00
N ASN A 49 -14.38 8.33 -1.21
CA ASN A 49 -15.06 7.63 -0.12
C ASN A 49 -14.11 6.64 0.59
N GLY A 50 -13.32 5.87 -0.17
CA GLY A 50 -12.29 4.99 0.41
C GLY A 50 -11.24 5.73 1.24
N MET A 51 -10.85 6.94 0.82
CA MET A 51 -9.93 7.79 1.58
C MET A 51 -10.56 8.31 2.88
N GLU A 52 -11.84 8.65 2.90
CA GLU A 52 -12.54 9.04 4.14
C GLU A 52 -12.56 7.88 5.13
N LYS A 53 -12.96 6.69 4.69
CA LYS A 53 -12.91 5.48 5.52
C LYS A 53 -11.50 5.18 6.05
N PHE A 54 -10.45 5.40 5.24
CA PHE A 54 -9.07 5.22 5.69
C PHE A 54 -8.72 6.14 6.87
N LYS A 55 -9.17 7.39 6.84
CA LYS A 55 -8.92 8.32 7.95
C LYS A 55 -9.57 7.82 9.25
N ASP A 56 -10.75 7.21 9.15
CA ASP A 56 -11.46 6.67 10.31
C ASP A 56 -10.78 5.41 10.87
N LEU A 57 -10.12 4.63 10.02
CA LEU A 57 -9.37 3.44 10.43
C LEU A 57 -7.97 3.78 10.95
N LYS A 58 -7.33 4.82 10.40
CA LYS A 58 -5.97 5.20 10.76
C LYS A 58 -5.91 5.70 12.21
N GLY A 59 -5.19 4.98 13.06
CA GLY A 59 -5.01 5.31 14.47
C GLY A 59 -6.15 4.83 15.38
N LYS A 60 -7.12 4.07 14.85
CA LYS A 60 -8.13 3.39 15.64
C LYS A 60 -7.52 2.15 16.30
N ASN A 61 -7.72 2.00 17.60
CA ASN A 61 -7.32 0.80 18.34
C ASN A 61 -8.42 -0.26 18.25
N PHE A 62 -8.02 -1.49 17.97
CA PHE A 62 -8.93 -2.64 17.92
C PHE A 62 -8.53 -3.65 18.98
N GLU A 63 -9.47 -3.96 19.87
CA GLU A 63 -9.29 -5.05 20.83
C GLU A 63 -9.69 -6.36 20.17
N VAL A 64 -8.71 -7.24 19.97
CA VAL A 64 -8.88 -8.53 19.30
C VAL A 64 -8.51 -9.67 20.24
N LYS A 65 -9.19 -10.81 20.09
CA LYS A 65 -8.92 -12.00 20.89
C LYS A 65 -7.88 -12.87 20.21
N LEU A 66 -6.90 -13.32 20.99
CA LEU A 66 -6.02 -14.42 20.62
C LEU A 66 -6.77 -15.75 20.78
N ARG A 67 -6.66 -16.62 19.78
CA ARG A 67 -7.22 -17.98 19.83
C ARG A 67 -6.14 -19.00 19.53
N MET A 68 -6.12 -20.11 20.27
CA MET A 68 -5.30 -21.27 19.94
C MET A 68 -5.84 -22.00 18.71
N VAL A 69 -4.97 -22.27 17.75
CA VAL A 69 -5.27 -23.05 16.53
C VAL A 69 -4.12 -24.03 16.30
N GLY A 70 -4.36 -25.32 16.56
CA GLY A 70 -3.30 -26.33 16.58
C GLY A 70 -2.23 -25.98 17.63
N ASN A 71 -0.98 -25.86 17.20
CA ASN A 71 0.18 -25.51 18.04
C ASN A 71 0.53 -24.01 18.03
N SER A 72 -0.32 -23.18 17.42
CA SER A 72 -0.06 -21.74 17.21
C SER A 72 -1.19 -20.88 17.76
N HIS A 73 -0.90 -19.58 17.96
CA HIS A 73 -1.94 -18.57 18.22
C HIS A 73 -2.36 -17.91 16.90
N ALA A 74 -3.65 -17.63 16.77
CA ALA A 74 -4.23 -16.85 15.70
C ALA A 74 -4.81 -15.55 16.26
N ILE A 75 -4.62 -14.46 15.52
CA ILE A 75 -5.23 -13.16 15.78
C ILE A 75 -6.36 -12.95 14.77
N SER A 76 -7.55 -12.58 15.24
CA SER A 76 -8.66 -12.23 14.34
C SER A 76 -8.48 -10.79 13.85
N ILE A 77 -8.39 -10.59 12.53
CA ILE A 77 -8.35 -9.24 11.94
C ILE A 77 -9.80 -8.72 11.82
N PRO A 78 -10.12 -7.53 12.36
CA PRO A 78 -11.44 -6.92 12.23
C PRO A 78 -11.85 -6.77 10.76
N LYS A 79 -13.13 -7.06 10.46
CA LYS A 79 -13.67 -6.97 9.10
C LYS A 79 -13.46 -5.60 8.46
N GLU A 80 -13.52 -4.52 9.24
CA GLU A 80 -13.30 -3.16 8.73
C GLU A 80 -11.92 -2.99 8.08
N ILE A 81 -10.87 -3.58 8.67
CA ILE A 81 -9.51 -3.56 8.13
C ILE A 81 -9.45 -4.42 6.87
N PHE A 82 -10.06 -5.60 6.91
CA PHE A 82 -10.10 -6.53 5.78
C PHE A 82 -10.84 -5.95 4.57
N ASP A 83 -11.99 -5.31 4.79
CA ASP A 83 -12.79 -4.67 3.75
C ASP A 83 -12.03 -3.50 3.14
N PHE A 84 -11.31 -2.71 3.94
CA PHE A 84 -10.46 -1.63 3.44
C PHE A 84 -9.33 -2.14 2.52
N ILE A 85 -8.63 -3.20 2.94
CA ILE A 85 -7.56 -3.81 2.13
C ILE A 85 -8.13 -4.32 0.79
N ASN A 86 -9.27 -5.03 0.82
CA ASN A 86 -9.94 -5.53 -0.37
C ASN A 86 -10.51 -4.43 -1.28
N GLU A 87 -11.04 -3.34 -0.73
CA GLU A 87 -11.54 -2.20 -1.52
C GLU A 87 -10.41 -1.55 -2.32
N ARG A 88 -9.20 -1.50 -1.75
CA ARG A 88 -8.03 -0.87 -2.39
C ARG A 88 -7.32 -1.77 -3.37
N HIS A 89 -7.32 -3.07 -3.13
CA HIS A 89 -6.65 -4.04 -3.98
C HIS A 89 -7.67 -5.06 -4.49
N ARG A 90 -8.30 -4.76 -5.63
CA ARG A 90 -9.17 -5.74 -6.31
C ARG A 90 -8.43 -7.03 -6.66
N ASP A 91 -7.11 -6.94 -6.82
CA ASP A 91 -6.23 -8.05 -7.19
C ASP A 91 -5.73 -8.83 -5.96
N MET A 92 -5.55 -8.19 -4.79
CA MET A 92 -5.20 -8.90 -3.52
C MET A 92 -6.25 -9.89 -3.07
N LYS A 93 -7.47 -9.87 -3.62
CA LYS A 93 -8.48 -10.88 -3.29
C LYS A 93 -8.02 -12.30 -3.63
N ARG A 94 -7.03 -12.45 -4.52
CA ARG A 94 -6.37 -13.72 -4.84
C ARG A 94 -5.15 -14.01 -3.95
N ASP A 95 -4.49 -12.96 -3.46
CA ASP A 95 -3.19 -13.05 -2.77
C ASP A 95 -3.31 -12.86 -1.24
N MET A 96 -4.51 -12.61 -0.70
CA MET A 96 -4.75 -12.63 0.76
C MET A 96 -4.68 -14.03 1.37
N ASP A 97 -4.78 -15.08 0.55
CA ASP A 97 -4.41 -16.45 0.96
C ASP A 97 -2.87 -16.62 1.01
N GLU A 98 -2.12 -15.68 0.45
CA GLU A 98 -0.66 -15.67 0.43
C GLU A 98 -0.07 -15.07 1.72
N MET A 99 1.17 -15.45 2.02
CA MET A 99 1.76 -15.33 3.36
C MET A 99 1.87 -13.88 3.85
N VAL A 100 1.17 -13.57 4.95
CA VAL A 100 1.36 -12.32 5.70
C VAL A 100 2.61 -12.43 6.57
N ARG A 101 3.42 -11.36 6.62
CA ARG A 101 4.63 -11.32 7.45
C ARG A 101 4.33 -10.72 8.82
N LEU A 102 4.72 -11.43 9.87
CA LEU A 102 4.68 -10.95 11.25
C LEU A 102 6.08 -10.47 11.66
N CYS A 103 6.16 -9.26 12.21
CA CYS A 103 7.40 -8.70 12.73
C CYS A 103 7.19 -8.31 14.20
N PHE A 104 8.06 -8.82 15.07
CA PHE A 104 8.15 -8.33 16.45
C PHE A 104 9.05 -7.10 16.44
N GLU A 105 8.48 -5.92 16.65
CA GLU A 105 9.21 -4.66 16.53
C GLU A 105 9.89 -4.29 17.86
N ASP A 106 9.14 -4.33 18.95
CA ASP A 106 9.63 -4.00 20.29
C ASP A 106 8.73 -4.66 21.35
N PHE A 107 9.10 -4.54 22.63
CA PHE A 107 8.30 -5.01 23.75
C PHE A 107 6.88 -4.45 23.68
N GLY A 108 5.90 -5.36 23.57
CA GLY A 108 4.48 -5.01 23.47
C GLY A 108 3.99 -4.61 22.07
N ARG A 109 4.86 -4.64 21.05
CA ARG A 109 4.49 -4.27 19.67
C ARG A 109 4.79 -5.38 18.68
N LEU A 110 3.73 -5.92 18.09
CA LEU A 110 3.78 -6.81 16.95
C LEU A 110 3.17 -6.08 15.75
N SER A 111 3.86 -6.08 14.61
CA SER A 111 3.33 -5.56 13.35
C SER A 111 3.04 -6.69 12.37
N VAL A 112 2.00 -6.46 11.58
CA VAL A 112 1.55 -7.35 10.51
C VAL A 112 1.75 -6.60 9.21
N ILE A 113 2.53 -7.18 8.31
CA ILE A 113 2.86 -6.60 7.00
C ILE A 113 2.24 -7.49 5.93
N PHE A 114 1.38 -6.90 5.11
CA PHE A 114 0.81 -7.54 3.93
C PHE A 114 1.80 -7.30 2.77
N ASP A 115 2.41 -8.36 2.24
CA ASP A 115 3.39 -8.27 1.14
C ASP A 115 2.65 -7.92 -0.15
N ASP A 116 2.52 -6.62 -0.42
CA ASP A 116 2.20 -6.05 -1.75
C ASP A 116 2.48 -4.52 -1.82
N PHE A 117 3.21 -3.96 -0.84
CA PHE A 117 3.52 -2.53 -0.81
C PHE A 117 4.86 -2.16 -1.49
N THR A 118 5.50 -3.06 -2.23
CA THR A 118 6.68 -2.70 -3.05
C THR A 118 6.28 -2.15 -4.41
N ASP A 119 5.51 -1.05 -4.41
CA ASP A 119 5.76 -0.03 -5.42
C ASP A 119 6.79 0.92 -4.80
N ASN A 120 7.89 1.08 -5.52
CA ASN A 120 9.09 1.83 -5.16
C ASN A 120 8.74 3.17 -4.48
N PHE A 121 8.72 3.18 -3.14
CA PHE A 121 8.93 4.39 -2.35
C PHE A 121 10.40 4.78 -2.56
N ASP A 122 10.70 5.35 -3.72
CA ASP A 122 11.87 6.21 -3.87
C ASP A 122 11.60 7.42 -2.97
N GLU A 123 12.06 7.31 -1.72
CA GLU A 123 12.29 8.45 -0.84
C GLU A 123 13.19 9.43 -1.59
N LYS A 124 12.57 10.42 -2.23
CA LYS A 124 13.23 11.72 -2.34
C LYS A 124 13.17 12.31 -0.94
N GLU A 125 14.24 12.07 -0.19
CA GLU A 125 14.58 12.80 1.03
C GLU A 125 14.46 14.31 0.71
N ASP A 126 13.40 14.94 1.21
CA ASP A 126 13.43 16.39 1.42
C ASP A 126 14.30 16.60 2.66
N ASP A 127 15.52 17.06 2.40
CA ASP A 127 16.49 17.44 3.41
C ASP A 127 15.88 18.43 4.43
N ASN A 128 15.99 18.07 5.72
CA ASN A 128 15.87 18.88 6.94
C ASN A 128 14.73 18.48 7.89
N ALA A 129 14.97 17.44 8.69
CA ALA A 129 14.65 17.48 10.13
C ALA A 129 15.50 16.43 10.87
N GLU A 130 16.50 16.95 11.55
CA GLU A 130 17.40 16.29 12.50
C GLU A 130 16.62 15.51 13.58
N TYR A 131 16.67 14.16 13.54
CA TYR A 131 16.55 13.33 14.73
C TYR A 131 17.54 12.16 14.66
N ASN A 132 18.24 12.00 15.77
CA ASN A 132 19.45 11.20 15.91
C ASN A 132 19.28 9.71 15.58
N ASN A 133 20.27 9.22 14.84
CA ASN A 133 20.62 7.82 14.58
C ASN A 133 20.51 6.91 15.81
N LEU A 134 19.94 5.72 15.62
CA LEU A 134 20.57 4.46 16.03
C LEU A 134 20.01 3.29 15.22
N ASN A 135 20.93 2.55 14.60
CA ASN A 135 20.81 1.23 13.96
C ASN A 135 20.51 1.20 12.45
N GLY A 136 21.51 1.62 11.69
CA GLY A 136 21.69 1.14 10.32
C GLY A 136 22.04 -0.35 10.29
N PHE A 137 21.29 -1.11 9.49
CA PHE A 137 21.73 -2.42 9.01
C PHE A 137 21.56 -2.52 7.49
N ARG A 138 22.69 -2.33 6.79
CA ARG A 138 22.85 -2.73 5.39
C ARG A 138 22.97 -4.25 5.31
N ILE A 139 21.95 -4.94 4.81
CA ILE A 139 22.07 -6.37 4.50
C ILE A 139 22.77 -6.50 3.13
N ARG A 140 24.06 -6.85 3.16
CA ARG A 140 24.77 -7.35 1.97
C ARG A 140 24.18 -8.71 1.61
N LYS A 141 23.55 -8.82 0.43
CA LYS A 141 23.21 -10.13 -0.16
C LYS A 141 24.51 -10.90 -0.44
N ILE A 142 24.79 -11.93 0.34
CA ILE A 142 25.82 -12.93 0.02
C ILE A 142 25.29 -13.78 -1.13
N ARG A 143 25.82 -13.58 -2.34
CA ARG A 143 25.67 -14.54 -3.44
C ARG A 143 26.49 -15.79 -3.08
N LYS A 144 25.83 -16.90 -2.71
CA LYS A 144 26.44 -18.23 -2.74
C LYS A 144 26.60 -18.65 -4.20
N ASN A 145 27.80 -18.50 -4.75
CA ASN A 145 28.18 -19.13 -6.01
C ASN A 145 28.44 -20.62 -5.74
N ASN A 146 27.50 -21.48 -6.17
CA ASN A 146 27.76 -22.91 -6.33
C ASN A 146 28.46 -23.12 -7.67
N ASN A 147 29.79 -23.03 -7.70
CA ASN A 147 30.57 -23.60 -8.80
C ASN A 147 30.87 -25.07 -8.47
N ARG A 148 30.13 -25.97 -9.12
CA ARG A 148 30.58 -27.34 -9.37
C ARG A 148 31.64 -27.26 -10.46
N ASN A 149 32.91 -27.41 -10.09
CA ASN A 149 33.93 -27.77 -11.07
C ASN A 149 34.12 -29.28 -10.99
N GLY A 150 33.74 -29.95 -12.07
CA GLY A 150 34.33 -31.23 -12.42
C GLY A 150 35.75 -31.04 -12.96
N ASP A 151 36.42 -32.18 -12.96
CA ASP A 151 37.49 -32.61 -13.87
C ASP A 151 38.97 -32.35 -13.54
N GLU A 152 39.68 -33.48 -13.65
CA GLU A 152 41.10 -33.71 -13.97
C GLU A 152 42.16 -33.61 -12.86
N LYS A 153 42.52 -34.78 -12.30
CA LYS A 153 43.73 -35.53 -12.73
C LYS A 153 43.71 -36.98 -12.25
#